data_AF-A0A3L7WDD0-F1
#
_entry.id   AF-A0A3L7WDD0-F1
#
_cell.length_a   1.000
_cell.length_b   1.000
_cell.length_c   1.000
_cell.angle_alpha   90.00
_cell.angle_beta   90.00
_cell.angle_gamma   90.00
#
_symmetry.space_group_name_H-M   'P 1'
#
loop_
_entity.id
_entity.type
_entity.pdbx_description
1 polymer ?
#
loop_
_entity_poly.entity_id
_entity_poly.type
_entity_poly.pdbx_seq_one_letter_code
_entity_poly.pdbx_strand_id
1 'polypeptide(L)'
;MTVSGGRRVISTNALPTHPTGVYPVASSDPASRYDRNPNTIRAQSLRYDLTSTPSGMGTNCIGGEVGVMLDGVPLFDGFDAGGRDAGAWEVQDACAGHPQMSGEYHYHDLSPCLPSWDAKTVVGFALDGYPITGPRIAAGDILTTSDLDECHGMTSEIVLDGKTVTSYHYVMTQDFPYSVSCFRGTAIRAPGIPG
;
A
#
# COMPACT_ATOMS: atom_id res chain seq x y z
N MET A 1 8.08 -10.40 9.86
CA MET A 1 8.55 -9.06 10.25
C MET A 1 9.31 -9.15 11.57
N THR A 2 10.41 -8.43 11.70
CA THR A 2 11.16 -8.29 12.97
C THR A 2 11.39 -6.82 13.29
N VAL A 3 11.36 -6.46 14.57
CA VAL A 3 11.62 -5.10 15.05
C VAL A 3 12.71 -5.16 16.13
N SER A 4 13.86 -4.56 15.86
CA SER A 4 14.98 -4.50 16.81
C SER A 4 15.96 -3.39 16.45
N GLY A 5 16.63 -2.80 17.45
CA GLY A 5 17.69 -1.82 17.23
C GLY A 5 17.28 -0.59 16.40
N GLY A 6 16.02 -0.14 16.51
CA GLY A 6 15.50 0.99 15.73
C GLY A 6 15.14 0.65 14.28
N ARG A 7 15.14 -0.63 13.90
CA ARG A 7 14.82 -1.11 12.56
C ARG A 7 13.61 -2.02 12.56
N ARG A 8 12.83 -1.96 11.47
CA ARG A 8 11.75 -2.86 11.11
C ARG A 8 12.11 -3.55 9.80
N VAL A 9 12.33 -4.86 9.87
CA VAL A 9 12.66 -5.67 8.70
C VAL A 9 11.46 -6.51 8.28
N ILE A 10 11.03 -6.35 7.03
CA ILE A 10 9.93 -7.10 6.43
C ILE A 10 10.50 -7.84 5.21
N SER A 11 10.35 -9.16 5.19
CA SER A 11 10.69 -9.99 4.04
C SER A 11 9.42 -10.65 3.53
N THR A 12 9.20 -10.57 2.22
CA THR A 12 7.98 -11.05 1.56
C THR A 12 8.30 -11.58 0.17
N ASN A 13 7.48 -12.50 -0.31
CA ASN A 13 7.48 -12.95 -1.70
C ASN A 13 6.47 -12.16 -2.58
N ALA A 14 5.90 -11.07 -2.06
CA ALA A 14 4.93 -10.21 -2.73
C ALA A 14 3.64 -10.92 -3.18
N LEU A 15 3.32 -12.09 -2.61
CA LEU A 15 2.05 -12.76 -2.86
C LEU A 15 1.09 -12.52 -1.70
N PRO A 16 -0.19 -12.19 -1.95
CA PRO A 16 -1.17 -12.02 -0.90
C PRO A 16 -1.46 -13.35 -0.20
N THR A 17 -2.06 -13.25 0.99
CA THR A 17 -2.58 -14.41 1.74
C THR A 17 -3.99 -14.84 1.30
N HIS A 18 -4.60 -14.09 0.38
CA HIS A 18 -5.91 -14.37 -0.23
C HIS A 18 -5.77 -14.78 -1.71
N PRO A 19 -6.81 -15.37 -2.32
CA PRO A 19 -6.82 -15.64 -3.76
C PRO A 19 -6.71 -14.36 -4.59
N THR A 20 -6.13 -14.46 -5.77
CA THR A 20 -6.03 -13.36 -6.75
C THR A 20 -6.92 -13.63 -7.97
N GLY A 21 -7.05 -12.62 -8.82
CA GLY A 21 -7.56 -12.79 -10.18
C GLY A 21 -6.65 -13.65 -11.05
N VAL A 22 -7.16 -14.03 -12.23
CA VAL A 22 -6.42 -14.79 -13.22
C VAL A 22 -5.75 -13.81 -14.20
N TYR A 23 -4.42 -13.78 -14.16
CA TYR A 23 -3.59 -13.00 -15.06
C TYR A 23 -2.63 -13.93 -15.82
N PRO A 24 -2.39 -13.73 -17.14
CA PRO A 24 -2.91 -12.66 -17.98
C PRO A 24 -4.43 -12.72 -18.18
N VAL A 25 -5.07 -11.57 -18.40
CA VAL A 25 -6.53 -11.54 -18.64
C VAL A 25 -6.83 -12.26 -19.96
N ALA A 26 -7.59 -13.36 -19.89
CA ALA A 26 -7.91 -14.16 -21.06
C ALA A 26 -8.75 -13.37 -22.08
N SER A 27 -8.56 -13.62 -23.37
CA SER A 27 -9.36 -12.96 -24.43
C SER A 27 -10.86 -13.27 -24.38
N SER A 28 -11.25 -14.36 -23.70
CA SER A 28 -12.64 -14.72 -23.42
C SER A 28 -13.22 -14.02 -22.20
N ASP A 29 -12.38 -13.43 -21.34
CA ASP A 29 -12.81 -12.69 -20.17
C ASP A 29 -13.42 -11.34 -20.58
N PRO A 30 -14.60 -10.94 -20.06
CA PRO A 30 -15.17 -9.61 -20.32
C PRO A 30 -14.22 -8.44 -20.03
N ALA A 31 -13.33 -8.58 -19.04
CA ALA A 31 -12.35 -7.56 -18.68
C ALA A 31 -11.37 -7.24 -19.83
N SER A 32 -11.10 -8.21 -20.72
CA SER A 32 -10.20 -8.05 -21.86
C SER A 32 -10.61 -6.98 -22.88
N ARG A 33 -11.85 -6.47 -22.77
CA ARG A 33 -12.37 -5.33 -23.55
C ARG A 33 -11.88 -3.97 -23.04
N TYR A 34 -11.48 -3.91 -21.78
CA TYR A 34 -11.06 -2.68 -21.10
C TYR A 34 -9.55 -2.70 -20.90
N ASP A 35 -9.04 -3.78 -20.31
CA ASP A 35 -7.61 -4.00 -20.12
C ASP A 35 -7.33 -5.51 -20.19
N ARG A 36 -6.30 -5.86 -20.95
CA ARG A 36 -5.89 -7.25 -21.13
C ARG A 36 -4.85 -7.69 -20.12
N ASN A 37 -4.30 -6.77 -19.32
CA ASN A 37 -3.12 -6.92 -18.47
C ASN A 37 -2.33 -8.21 -18.80
N PRO A 38 -1.38 -8.14 -19.75
CA PRO A 38 -0.73 -9.32 -20.31
C PRO A 38 0.26 -9.98 -19.33
N ASN A 39 0.39 -9.44 -18.11
CA ASN A 39 1.38 -9.86 -17.15
C ASN A 39 0.93 -11.11 -16.38
N THR A 40 1.86 -11.73 -15.66
CA THR A 40 1.58 -12.92 -14.85
C THR A 40 2.07 -12.67 -13.44
N ILE A 41 1.26 -13.00 -12.44
CA ILE A 41 1.66 -12.91 -11.03
C ILE A 41 2.82 -13.89 -10.76
N ARG A 42 3.89 -13.39 -10.15
CA ARG A 42 5.09 -14.15 -9.80
C ARG A 42 5.53 -13.80 -8.39
N ALA A 43 5.98 -14.82 -7.66
CA ALA A 43 6.67 -14.61 -6.40
C ALA A 43 7.93 -13.76 -6.61
N GLN A 44 8.11 -12.76 -5.76
CA GLN A 44 9.29 -11.90 -5.69
C GLN A 44 10.18 -12.32 -4.52
N SER A 45 11.28 -11.60 -4.31
CA SER A 45 12.13 -11.74 -3.12
C SER A 45 12.47 -10.36 -2.59
N LEU A 46 11.52 -9.76 -1.86
CA LEU A 46 11.62 -8.38 -1.38
C LEU A 46 12.06 -8.34 0.08
N ARG A 47 12.93 -7.37 0.41
CA ARG A 47 13.34 -7.07 1.79
C ARG A 47 13.30 -5.57 2.03
N TYR A 48 12.43 -5.18 2.94
CA TYR A 48 12.28 -3.81 3.42
C TYR A 48 13.05 -3.67 4.73
N ASP A 49 13.91 -2.65 4.81
CA ASP A 49 14.71 -2.34 5.99
C ASP A 49 14.37 -0.92 6.45
N LEU A 50 13.24 -0.80 7.12
CA LEU A 50 12.63 0.47 7.52
C LEU A 50 13.16 0.91 8.88
N THR A 51 13.15 2.21 9.15
CA THR A 51 13.27 2.69 10.54
C THR A 51 12.01 2.31 11.32
N SER A 52 12.17 1.84 12.57
CA SER A 52 11.02 1.62 13.47
C SER A 52 10.63 2.87 14.25
N THR A 53 11.41 3.95 14.11
CA THR A 53 11.18 5.25 14.74
C THR A 53 11.33 6.33 13.67
N PRO A 54 10.39 6.40 12.72
CA PRO A 54 10.42 7.39 11.66
C PRO A 54 10.41 8.82 12.23
N SER A 55 11.20 9.68 11.62
CA SER A 55 11.30 11.09 11.96
C SER A 55 11.63 11.90 10.71
N GLY A 56 11.20 13.15 10.67
CA GLY A 56 11.39 14.05 9.54
C GLY A 56 10.50 15.29 9.68
N MET A 57 10.90 16.38 9.03
CA MET A 57 10.15 17.65 9.00
C MET A 57 9.86 18.14 7.57
N GLY A 58 9.86 17.24 6.58
CA GLY A 58 9.69 17.62 5.18
C GLY A 58 8.93 16.57 4.38
N THR A 59 8.34 17.02 3.27
CA THR A 59 7.66 16.18 2.29
C THR A 59 8.64 15.77 1.20
N ASN A 60 8.83 14.47 1.00
CA ASN A 60 9.60 13.94 -0.13
C ASN A 60 8.67 13.39 -1.21
N CYS A 61 9.10 13.49 -2.47
CA CYS A 61 8.38 12.93 -3.60
C CYS A 61 8.26 11.41 -3.48
N ILE A 62 7.15 10.89 -3.99
CA ILE A 62 6.86 9.47 -4.18
C ILE A 62 6.95 9.11 -5.67
N GLY A 63 6.95 7.82 -5.98
CA GLY A 63 6.86 7.32 -7.34
C GLY A 63 6.88 5.79 -7.39
N GLY A 64 5.77 5.20 -7.83
CA GLY A 64 5.59 3.76 -7.89
C GLY A 64 5.33 3.20 -6.50
N GLU A 65 6.17 2.26 -6.05
CA GLU A 65 6.02 1.62 -4.75
C GLU A 65 6.23 2.62 -3.58
N VAL A 66 5.25 2.71 -2.69
CA VAL A 66 5.24 3.61 -1.52
C VAL A 66 5.24 2.89 -0.18
N GLY A 67 5.05 1.57 -0.17
CA GLY A 67 5.08 0.80 1.06
C GLY A 67 4.88 -0.69 0.85
N VAL A 68 4.69 -1.38 1.97
CA VAL A 68 4.39 -2.82 2.01
C VAL A 68 3.29 -3.10 3.02
N MET A 69 2.31 -3.88 2.59
CA MET A 69 1.20 -4.32 3.41
C MET A 69 1.60 -5.54 4.25
N LEU A 70 0.94 -5.74 5.39
CA LEU A 70 1.24 -6.82 6.33
C LEU A 70 0.83 -8.20 5.81
N ASP A 71 -0.02 -8.27 4.79
CA ASP A 71 -0.30 -9.49 4.02
C ASP A 71 0.82 -9.85 3.04
N GLY A 72 1.85 -8.99 2.93
CA GLY A 72 3.05 -9.20 2.13
C GLY A 72 3.05 -8.48 0.77
N VAL A 73 1.95 -7.84 0.39
CA VAL A 73 1.80 -7.19 -0.93
C VAL A 73 2.41 -5.78 -0.93
N PRO A 74 3.21 -5.41 -1.93
CA PRO A 74 3.64 -4.03 -2.14
C PRO A 74 2.45 -3.07 -2.34
N LEU A 75 2.55 -1.88 -1.78
CA LEU A 75 1.61 -0.78 -1.99
C LEU A 75 2.25 0.22 -2.93
N PHE A 76 1.58 0.53 -4.03
CA PHE A 76 1.97 1.55 -4.99
C PHE A 76 1.18 2.83 -4.73
N ASP A 77 1.72 3.97 -5.18
CA ASP A 77 0.99 5.24 -5.15
C ASP A 77 -0.28 5.17 -6.00
N GLY A 78 -1.17 6.16 -5.87
CA GLY A 78 -2.45 6.17 -6.58
C GLY A 78 -2.35 6.30 -8.10
N PHE A 79 -1.14 6.39 -8.68
CA PHE A 79 -0.95 6.61 -10.11
C PHE A 79 -0.49 5.36 -10.84
N ASP A 80 -0.96 5.22 -12.08
CA ASP A 80 -0.39 4.25 -13.03
C ASP A 80 0.91 4.81 -13.65
N ALA A 81 1.59 3.99 -14.46
CA ALA A 81 2.81 4.41 -15.16
C ALA A 81 2.61 5.59 -16.13
N GLY A 82 1.36 5.93 -16.47
CA GLY A 82 0.97 7.07 -17.31
C GLY A 82 0.56 8.32 -16.51
N GLY A 83 0.59 8.28 -15.18
CA GLY A 83 0.17 9.39 -14.32
C GLY A 83 -1.35 9.56 -14.23
N ARG A 84 -2.13 8.52 -14.50
CA ARG A 84 -3.59 8.49 -14.32
C ARG A 84 -3.93 7.83 -12.98
N ASP A 85 -5.14 8.06 -12.50
CA ASP A 85 -5.70 7.31 -11.38
C ASP A 85 -5.68 5.81 -11.71
N ALA A 86 -4.78 5.05 -11.07
CA ALA A 86 -4.61 3.62 -11.33
C ALA A 86 -5.85 2.82 -10.94
N GLY A 87 -6.45 3.16 -9.79
CA GLY A 87 -7.62 2.48 -9.26
C GLY A 87 -8.82 2.56 -10.21
N ALA A 88 -8.96 3.70 -10.89
CA ALA A 88 -10.01 3.92 -11.89
C ALA A 88 -9.65 3.47 -13.31
N TRP A 89 -8.36 3.46 -13.68
CA TRP A 89 -7.91 3.25 -15.05
C TRP A 89 -7.51 1.81 -15.38
N GLU A 90 -6.89 1.10 -14.44
CA GLU A 90 -6.36 -0.25 -14.64
C GLU A 90 -7.37 -1.32 -14.20
N VAL A 91 -7.37 -2.48 -14.87
CA VAL A 91 -8.19 -3.60 -14.39
C VAL A 91 -7.52 -4.25 -13.19
N GLN A 92 -8.25 -4.26 -12.09
CA GLN A 92 -7.85 -4.90 -10.84
C GLN A 92 -8.73 -6.13 -10.58
N ASP A 93 -8.24 -7.05 -9.75
CA ASP A 93 -9.05 -8.18 -9.32
C ASP A 93 -10.03 -7.81 -8.19
N ALA A 94 -10.80 -8.78 -7.69
CA ALA A 94 -11.78 -8.54 -6.63
C ALA A 94 -11.17 -8.08 -5.29
N CYS A 95 -9.85 -8.20 -5.13
CA CYS A 95 -9.10 -7.71 -3.99
C CYS A 95 -8.34 -6.41 -4.32
N ALA A 96 -8.72 -5.74 -5.42
CA ALA A 96 -8.15 -4.46 -5.83
C ALA A 96 -6.63 -4.52 -6.05
N GLY A 97 -6.14 -5.64 -6.59
CA GLY A 97 -4.73 -5.78 -6.96
C GLY A 97 -4.54 -6.37 -8.34
N HIS A 98 -3.36 -6.14 -8.89
CA HIS A 98 -2.97 -6.60 -10.22
C HIS A 98 -1.44 -6.72 -10.37
N PRO A 99 -0.93 -7.52 -11.33
CA PRO A 99 0.50 -7.62 -11.59
C PRO A 99 1.00 -6.56 -12.58
N GLN A 100 2.21 -6.05 -12.33
CA GLN A 100 2.98 -5.33 -13.35
C GLN A 100 3.90 -6.26 -14.16
N MET A 101 4.67 -5.71 -15.10
CA MET A 101 5.52 -6.40 -16.08
C MET A 101 6.50 -7.45 -15.52
N SER A 102 7.09 -7.26 -14.34
CA SER A 102 7.95 -8.26 -13.68
C SER A 102 7.18 -9.30 -12.84
N GLY A 103 5.85 -9.17 -12.79
CA GLY A 103 4.93 -10.08 -12.14
C GLY A 103 4.67 -9.77 -10.67
N GLU A 104 5.12 -8.63 -10.16
CA GLU A 104 4.79 -8.19 -8.80
C GLU A 104 3.31 -7.79 -8.73
N TYR A 105 2.55 -8.54 -7.92
CA TYR A 105 1.19 -8.19 -7.55
C TYR A 105 1.23 -7.07 -6.52
N HIS A 106 0.44 -6.01 -6.72
CA HIS A 106 0.44 -4.83 -5.86
C HIS A 106 -0.97 -4.23 -5.78
N TYR A 107 -1.17 -3.38 -4.77
CA TYR A 107 -2.36 -2.54 -4.64
C TYR A 107 -2.03 -1.09 -4.99
N HIS A 108 -2.99 -0.36 -5.55
CA HIS A 108 -2.96 1.11 -5.62
C HIS A 108 -3.96 1.75 -4.64
N ASP A 109 -5.07 1.06 -4.38
CA ASP A 109 -6.20 1.56 -3.61
C ASP A 109 -6.52 0.65 -2.40
N LEU A 110 -7.54 1.04 -1.64
CA LEU A 110 -7.95 0.32 -0.43
C LEU A 110 -8.54 -1.05 -0.78
N SER A 111 -7.71 -2.09 -0.67
CA SER A 111 -8.14 -3.46 -0.91
C SER A 111 -9.22 -3.93 0.09
N PRO A 112 -10.35 -4.50 -0.40
CA PRO A 112 -11.38 -5.10 0.45
C PRO A 112 -10.91 -6.40 1.12
N CYS A 113 -9.75 -6.94 0.71
CA CYS A 113 -9.17 -8.17 1.22
C CYS A 113 -8.10 -7.92 2.31
N LEU A 114 -7.86 -6.65 2.67
CA LEU A 114 -7.04 -6.32 3.83
C LEU A 114 -7.64 -6.92 5.12
N PRO A 115 -6.79 -7.33 6.07
CA PRO A 115 -7.24 -7.98 7.30
C PRO A 115 -8.09 -7.08 8.20
N SER A 116 -8.01 -5.76 8.01
CA SER A 116 -8.80 -4.77 8.74
C SER A 116 -8.90 -3.47 7.95
N TRP A 117 -10.01 -2.76 8.12
CA TRP A 117 -10.18 -1.38 7.67
C TRP A 117 -10.20 -0.41 8.86
N ASP A 118 -10.00 -0.89 10.09
CA ASP A 118 -10.03 -0.09 11.31
C ASP A 118 -8.90 0.96 11.32
N ALA A 119 -9.25 2.19 11.68
CA ALA A 119 -8.35 3.35 11.68
C ALA A 119 -7.24 3.27 12.72
N LYS A 120 -7.40 2.42 13.74
CA LYS A 120 -6.37 2.17 14.75
C LYS A 120 -5.48 0.98 14.41
N THR A 121 -5.86 0.16 13.44
CA THR A 121 -5.16 -1.07 13.09
C THR A 121 -4.14 -0.81 12.00
N VAL A 122 -2.88 -1.09 12.31
CA VAL A 122 -1.80 -1.05 11.32
C VAL A 122 -1.98 -2.22 10.34
N VAL A 123 -2.05 -1.90 9.05
CA VAL A 123 -2.20 -2.83 7.93
C VAL A 123 -0.98 -2.86 7.02
N GLY A 124 -0.05 -1.92 7.17
CA GLY A 124 1.17 -1.84 6.38
C GLY A 124 2.15 -0.81 6.93
N PHE A 125 3.25 -0.63 6.21
CA PHE A 125 4.26 0.39 6.49
C PHE A 125 4.72 1.06 5.21
N ALA A 126 4.80 2.38 5.23
CA ALA A 126 5.35 3.17 4.14
C ALA A 126 6.88 3.03 4.08
N LEU A 127 7.49 3.36 2.94
CA LEU A 127 8.94 3.26 2.76
C LEU A 127 9.75 4.20 3.68
N ASP A 128 9.11 5.21 4.27
CA ASP A 128 9.72 6.07 5.29
C ASP A 128 9.59 5.54 6.73
N GLY A 129 8.96 4.38 6.90
CA GLY A 129 8.82 3.67 8.17
C GLY A 129 7.56 4.04 8.97
N TYR A 130 6.76 5.02 8.53
CA TYR A 130 5.49 5.30 9.20
C TYR A 130 4.46 4.18 8.96
N PRO A 131 3.59 3.90 9.95
CA PRO A 131 2.52 2.92 9.79
C PRO A 131 1.49 3.38 8.76
N ILE A 132 0.79 2.41 8.18
CA ILE A 132 -0.38 2.60 7.33
C ILE A 132 -1.56 1.93 8.02
N THR A 133 -2.68 2.64 8.16
CA THR A 133 -3.93 2.13 8.76
C THR A 133 -5.09 2.16 7.77
N GLY A 134 -6.23 1.55 8.12
CA GLY A 134 -7.46 1.69 7.35
C GLY A 134 -8.22 2.99 7.67
N PRO A 135 -9.36 3.27 7.02
CA PRO A 135 -10.07 4.54 7.19
C PRO A 135 -11.22 4.49 8.19
N ARG A 136 -11.62 3.32 8.69
CA ARG A 136 -12.86 3.15 9.47
C ARG A 136 -12.64 3.49 10.94
N ILE A 137 -13.27 4.58 11.41
CA ILE A 137 -13.30 4.94 12.82
C ILE A 137 -14.42 4.18 13.54
N ALA A 138 -15.61 4.15 12.94
CA ALA A 138 -16.79 3.47 13.46
C ALA A 138 -17.75 3.07 12.32
N ALA A 139 -18.87 2.42 12.64
CA ALA A 139 -19.87 2.08 11.63
C ALA A 139 -20.46 3.34 10.99
N GLY A 140 -20.27 3.51 9.68
CA GLY A 140 -20.71 4.70 8.93
C GLY A 140 -19.79 5.92 9.07
N ASP A 141 -18.71 5.81 9.84
CA ASP A 141 -17.70 6.87 10.02
C ASP A 141 -16.37 6.40 9.42
N ILE A 142 -16.12 6.88 8.19
CA ILE A 142 -15.02 6.48 7.33
C ILE A 142 -14.26 7.75 6.94
N LEU A 143 -12.97 7.78 7.22
CA LEU A 143 -12.06 8.84 6.78
C LEU A 143 -12.01 8.90 5.26
N THR A 144 -12.00 10.12 4.75
CA THR A 144 -11.79 10.47 3.34
C THR A 144 -10.50 11.27 3.19
N THR A 145 -10.05 11.49 1.96
CA THR A 145 -8.89 12.36 1.69
C THR A 145 -9.05 13.75 2.30
N SER A 146 -10.29 14.26 2.41
CA SER A 146 -10.55 15.59 2.99
C SER A 146 -10.30 15.68 4.50
N ASP A 147 -10.20 14.54 5.19
CA ASP A 147 -9.92 14.45 6.62
C ASP A 147 -8.42 14.33 6.93
N LEU A 148 -7.59 14.17 5.89
CA LEU A 148 -6.17 13.86 5.99
C LEU A 148 -5.29 15.06 5.58
N ASP A 149 -4.02 14.98 5.93
CA ASP A 149 -3.03 15.98 5.52
C ASP A 149 -2.59 15.83 4.05
N GLU A 150 -1.71 16.71 3.59
CA GLU A 150 -1.24 16.72 2.19
C GLU A 150 -0.48 15.46 1.76
N CYS A 151 0.03 14.66 2.71
CA CYS A 151 0.69 13.39 2.44
C CYS A 151 -0.24 12.19 2.63
N HIS A 152 -1.53 12.43 2.85
CA HIS A 152 -2.56 11.41 3.07
C HIS A 152 -2.39 10.66 4.41
N GLY A 153 -2.01 11.41 5.45
CA GLY A 153 -1.91 10.88 6.80
C GLY A 153 -2.51 11.78 7.86
N MET A 154 -2.44 11.31 9.10
CA MET A 154 -2.90 12.03 10.28
C MET A 154 -2.14 11.57 11.52
N THR A 155 -2.26 12.31 12.62
CA THR A 155 -1.78 11.87 13.94
C THR A 155 -2.96 11.47 14.81
N SER A 156 -3.01 10.21 15.21
CA SER A 156 -4.05 9.68 16.08
C SER A 156 -3.53 8.53 16.95
N GLU A 157 -4.40 7.95 17.78
CA GLU A 157 -4.08 6.76 18.56
C GLU A 157 -4.23 5.49 17.70
N ILE A 158 -3.16 4.71 17.58
CA ILE A 158 -3.12 3.43 16.85
C ILE A 158 -2.51 2.31 17.69
N VAL A 159 -2.72 1.06 17.28
CA VAL A 159 -2.05 -0.12 17.84
C VAL A 159 -0.83 -0.46 16.98
N LEU A 160 0.35 -0.05 17.43
CA LEU A 160 1.63 -0.32 16.78
C LEU A 160 2.44 -1.32 17.62
N ASP A 161 2.84 -2.43 17.00
CA ASP A 161 3.63 -3.50 17.66
C ASP A 161 3.02 -3.98 18.99
N GLY A 162 1.68 -4.10 19.02
CA GLY A 162 0.91 -4.53 20.19
C GLY A 162 0.77 -3.48 21.29
N LYS A 163 1.15 -2.21 21.04
CA LYS A 163 1.01 -1.11 22.00
C LYS A 163 0.18 0.02 21.40
N THR A 164 -0.68 0.57 22.24
CA THR A 164 -1.40 1.80 21.92
C THR A 164 -0.45 2.99 22.01
N VAL A 165 -0.29 3.72 20.91
CA VAL A 165 0.57 4.91 20.80
C VAL A 165 -0.13 6.01 20.02
N THR A 166 0.14 7.27 20.35
CA THR A 166 -0.19 8.39 19.47
C THR A 166 0.94 8.55 18.47
N SER A 167 0.65 8.35 17.18
CA SER A 167 1.65 8.40 16.11
C SER A 167 1.04 9.02 14.86
N TYR A 168 1.90 9.67 14.08
CA TYR A 168 1.58 9.91 12.68
C TYR A 168 1.48 8.56 11.94
N HIS A 169 0.51 8.42 11.05
CA HIS A 169 0.33 7.28 10.17
C HIS A 169 -0.34 7.74 8.87
N TYR A 170 -0.06 7.04 7.78
CA TYR A 170 -0.85 7.18 6.55
C TYR A 170 -2.15 6.40 6.69
N VAL A 171 -3.17 6.82 5.97
CA VAL A 171 -4.50 6.19 6.02
C VAL A 171 -4.87 5.75 4.62
N MET A 172 -5.27 4.48 4.45
CA MET A 172 -5.82 4.06 3.17
C MET A 172 -7.29 4.46 3.07
N THR A 173 -7.69 5.28 2.10
CA THR A 173 -9.08 5.72 1.91
C THR A 173 -9.66 5.16 0.61
N GLN A 174 -10.98 5.30 0.46
CA GLN A 174 -11.71 4.84 -0.74
C GLN A 174 -11.65 5.83 -1.90
N ASP A 175 -11.27 7.07 -1.64
CA ASP A 175 -11.18 8.15 -2.61
C ASP A 175 -9.72 8.47 -2.96
N PHE A 176 -9.48 8.86 -4.20
CA PHE A 176 -8.15 9.24 -4.68
C PHE A 176 -7.54 10.33 -3.79
N PRO A 177 -6.24 10.25 -3.41
CA PRO A 177 -5.19 9.37 -3.94
C PRO A 177 -5.04 8.01 -3.25
N TYR A 178 -6.03 7.59 -2.46
CA TYR A 178 -6.15 6.32 -1.76
C TYR A 178 -5.13 6.03 -0.66
N SER A 179 -3.90 6.51 -0.77
CA SER A 179 -2.85 6.29 0.22
C SER A 179 -1.73 7.35 0.12
N VAL A 180 -0.53 6.99 0.58
CA VAL A 180 0.66 7.84 0.71
C VAL A 180 0.85 8.75 -0.49
N SER A 181 0.75 10.06 -0.27
CA SER A 181 0.88 11.09 -1.33
C SER A 181 2.22 11.85 -1.27
N CYS A 182 2.89 11.80 -0.13
CA CYS A 182 4.29 12.16 0.05
C CYS A 182 4.85 11.46 1.28
N PHE A 183 6.18 11.34 1.38
CA PHE A 183 6.79 10.84 2.61
C PHE A 183 7.07 11.98 3.59
N ARG A 184 6.64 11.82 4.85
CA ARG A 184 6.97 12.70 5.99
C ARG A 184 8.32 12.36 6.63
N GLY A 185 8.77 11.11 6.48
CA GLY A 185 10.05 10.63 6.98
C GLY A 185 11.13 10.50 5.90
N THR A 186 12.25 9.88 6.27
CA THR A 186 13.30 9.50 5.32
C THR A 186 12.98 8.14 4.71
N ALA A 187 12.56 8.14 3.44
CA ALA A 187 12.23 6.92 2.72
C ALA A 187 13.46 6.11 2.29
N ILE A 188 13.34 4.79 2.37
CA ILE A 188 14.24 3.88 1.66
C ILE A 188 13.90 3.86 0.16
N ARG A 189 14.78 3.27 -0.64
CA ARG A 189 14.43 2.91 -2.02
C ARG A 189 13.54 1.67 -2.02
N ALA A 190 12.53 1.67 -2.87
CA ALA A 190 11.68 0.52 -3.13
C ALA A 190 12.53 -0.71 -3.54
N PRO A 191 12.39 -1.86 -2.89
CA PRO A 191 13.09 -3.09 -3.28
C PRO A 191 12.56 -3.72 -4.57
N GLY A 192 11.31 -3.45 -4.98
CA GLY A 192 10.67 -4.04 -6.16
C GLY A 192 11.10 -3.46 -7.51
N ILE A 193 11.75 -2.29 -7.51
CA ILE A 193 12.19 -1.62 -8.75
C ILE A 193 13.67 -1.95 -9.02
N PRO A 194 14.01 -2.59 -10.17
CA PRO A 194 15.40 -2.67 -10.61
C PRO A 194 15.97 -1.26 -10.78
N GLY A 195 17.10 -0.98 -10.13
CA GLY A 195 17.83 0.28 -10.28
C GLY A 195 18.44 0.50 -11.66
#